data_AF-A0A959JWS4-F1
#
_entry.id   AF-A0A959JWS4-F1
#
_cell.length_a   1.000
_cell.length_b   1.000
_cell.length_c   1.000
_cell.angle_alpha   90.00
_cell.angle_beta   90.00
_cell.angle_gamma   90.00
#
_symmetry.space_group_name_H-M   'P 1'
#
loop_
_entity.id
_entity.type
_entity.pdbx_description
1 polymer ?
#
loop_
_entity_poly.entity_id
_entity_poly.type
_entity_poly.pdbx_seq_one_letter_code
_entity_poly.pdbx_strand_id
1 'polypeptide(L)' 'MHYSYYQSLDEIRVELMDHADGIQCIVGDIKLSPFEVIAFGQAQHPRLEDYADNIDTMEFLISLS' A
#
# COMPACT_ATOMS: atom_id res chain seq x y z
N MET A 1 3.47 11.68 11.92
CA MET A 1 2.53 10.68 12.49
C MET A 1 1.14 11.22 12.30
N HIS A 2 0.35 10.63 11.40
CA HIS A 2 -1.06 10.97 11.18
C HIS A 2 -1.91 9.89 11.81
N TYR A 3 -3.02 10.26 12.44
CA TYR A 3 -3.93 9.33 13.10
C TYR A 3 -5.35 9.87 13.02
N SER A 4 -6.28 9.01 12.63
CA SER A 4 -7.68 9.34 12.39
C SER A 4 -8.58 8.24 12.95
N TYR A 5 -9.79 8.61 13.35
CA TYR A 5 -10.85 7.69 13.73
C TYR A 5 -11.91 7.65 12.63
N TYR A 6 -12.49 6.46 12.42
CA TYR A 6 -13.56 6.23 11.46
C TYR A 6 -14.70 5.50 12.17
N GLN A 7 -15.95 5.82 11.82
CA GLN A 7 -17.12 5.19 12.43
C GLN A 7 -17.57 3.94 11.66
N SER A 8 -17.11 3.79 10.42
CA SER A 8 -17.46 2.69 9.54
C SER A 8 -16.32 2.29 8.61
N LEU A 9 -16.39 1.07 8.06
CA LEU A 9 -15.46 0.64 7.01
C LEU A 9 -15.67 1.41 5.69
N ASP A 10 -16.87 1.94 5.45
CA ASP A 10 -17.15 2.70 4.24
C ASP A 10 -16.42 4.04 4.22
N GLU A 11 -16.31 4.73 5.36
CA GLU A 11 -15.48 5.93 5.49
C GLU A 11 -14.01 5.65 5.16
N ILE A 12 -13.47 4.53 5.65
CA ILE A 12 -12.10 4.11 5.36
C ILE A 12 -11.94 3.84 3.85
N ARG A 13 -12.92 3.18 3.21
CA ARG A 13 -12.86 2.89 1.77
C ARG A 13 -12.83 4.18 0.95
N VAL A 14 -13.66 5.16 1.27
CA VAL A 14 -13.70 6.45 0.57
C VAL A 14 -12.35 7.16 0.71
N GLU A 15 -11.81 7.26 1.92
CA GLU A 15 -10.51 7.88 2.16
C GLU A 15 -9.38 7.19 1.37
N LEU A 16 -9.34 5.86 1.38
CA LEU A 16 -8.33 5.11 0.64
C LEU A 16 -8.50 5.24 -0.88
N MET A 17 -9.73 5.40 -1.38
CA MET A 17 -9.99 5.64 -2.81
C MET A 17 -9.49 7.02 -3.23
N ASP A 18 -9.77 8.05 -2.44
CA ASP A 18 -9.37 9.43 -2.72
C ASP A 18 -7.84 9.62 -2.69
N HIS A 19 -7.14 8.76 -1.96
CA HIS A 19 -5.69 8.78 -1.80
C HIS A 19 -4.96 7.60 -2.47
N ALA A 20 -5.66 6.81 -3.30
CA ALA A 20 -5.14 5.56 -3.84
C ALA A 20 -3.77 5.72 -4.54
N ASP A 21 -3.60 6.78 -5.33
CA ASP A 21 -2.36 7.05 -6.08
C ASP A 21 -1.13 7.32 -5.19
N GLY A 22 -1.34 7.66 -3.91
CA GLY A 22 -0.27 7.93 -2.95
C GLY A 22 -0.03 6.79 -1.95
N ILE A 23 -0.86 5.75 -1.98
CA ILE A 23 -0.83 4.65 -1.01
C ILE A 23 -0.17 3.44 -1.64
N GLN A 24 1.02 3.10 -1.15
CA GLN A 24 1.78 1.93 -1.62
C GLN A 24 1.34 0.63 -0.95
N CYS A 25 0.77 0.69 0.26
CA CYS A 25 0.48 -0.50 1.06
C CYS A 25 -0.54 -0.21 2.16
N ILE A 26 -1.46 -1.15 2.39
CA ILE A 26 -2.41 -1.14 3.51
C ILE A 26 -2.15 -2.37 4.38
N VAL A 27 -1.90 -2.16 5.67
CA VAL A 27 -1.60 -3.23 6.63
C VAL A 27 -2.73 -3.37 7.63
N GLY A 28 -3.22 -4.60 7.84
CA GLY A 28 -4.28 -4.87 8.80
C GLY A 28 -4.70 -6.33 8.85
N ASP A 29 -5.60 -6.64 9.77
CA ASP A 29 -6.28 -7.94 9.87
C ASP A 29 -7.78 -7.78 9.57
N ILE A 30 -8.07 -7.15 8.42
CA ILE A 30 -9.43 -6.91 7.93
C ILE A 30 -9.49 -7.15 6.42
N LYS A 31 -10.66 -7.56 5.92
CA LYS A 31 -10.92 -7.61 4.48
C LYS A 31 -11.53 -6.28 4.02
N LEU A 32 -10.88 -5.61 3.08
CA LEU A 32 -11.28 -4.28 2.63
C LEU A 32 -11.37 -4.17 1.11
N SER A 33 -12.21 -5.01 0.49
CA SER A 33 -12.46 -4.95 -0.97
C SER A 33 -12.83 -3.51 -1.41
N PRO A 34 -12.28 -3.00 -2.53
CA PRO A 34 -11.42 -3.71 -3.50
C PRO A 34 -9.92 -3.72 -3.16
N PHE A 35 -9.51 -3.15 -2.03
CA PHE A 35 -8.10 -3.04 -1.65
C PHE A 35 -7.52 -4.37 -1.19
N GLU A 36 -6.27 -4.59 -1.58
CA GLU A 36 -5.43 -5.61 -0.95
C GLU A 36 -4.95 -5.10 0.41
N VAL A 37 -5.12 -5.95 1.43
CA VAL A 37 -4.67 -5.66 2.80
C VAL A 37 -3.70 -6.76 3.19
N ILE A 38 -2.47 -6.38 3.47
CA ILE A 38 -1.45 -7.34 3.90
C ILE A 38 -1.46 -7.47 5.42
N ALA A 39 -1.12 -8.67 5.89
CA ALA A 39 -1.07 -8.95 7.33
C ALA A 39 0.05 -8.17 8.03
N PHE A 40 -0.13 -7.94 9.33
CA PHE A 40 0.89 -7.31 10.17
C PHE A 40 2.26 -8.01 10.04
N GLY A 41 3.32 -7.20 9.99
CA GLY A 41 4.70 -7.68 9.83
C GLY A 41 5.12 -8.01 8.40
N GLN A 42 4.18 -8.18 7.46
CA GLN A 42 4.52 -8.51 6.07
C GLN A 42 5.03 -7.31 5.26
N ALA A 43 4.69 -6.08 5.66
CA ALA A 43 5.11 -4.87 4.97
C ALA A 43 6.65 -4.66 4.94
N GLN A 44 7.39 -5.32 5.83
CA GLN A 44 8.85 -5.28 5.87
C GLN A 44 9.51 -6.31 4.95
N HIS A 45 8.69 -7.13 4.27
CA HIS A 45 9.12 -8.15 3.31
C HIS A 45 8.48 -7.93 1.94
N PRO A 46 8.60 -6.72 1.35
CA PRO A 46 8.05 -6.45 0.02
C PRO A 46 8.73 -7.35 -1.02
N ARG A 47 7.92 -7.84 -1.95
CA ARG A 47 8.37 -8.54 -3.15
C ARG A 47 8.91 -7.53 -4.14
N LEU A 48 9.70 -8.00 -5.11
CA LEU A 48 10.24 -7.14 -6.17
C LEU A 48 9.13 -6.41 -6.95
N GLU A 49 7.99 -7.07 -7.12
CA GLU A 49 6.80 -6.54 -7.82
C GLU A 49 6.08 -5.44 -7.02
N ASP A 50 6.26 -5.38 -5.70
CA ASP A 50 5.58 -4.40 -4.82
C ASP A 50 6.23 -3.00 -4.89
N TYR A 51 7.44 -2.89 -5.46
CA TYR A 51 8.16 -1.63 -5.65
C TYR A 51 7.87 -0.94 -6.98
N ALA A 52 7.17 -1.62 -7.89
CA ALA A 52 7.14 -1.23 -9.29
C ALA A 52 5.90 -0.40 -9.64
N ASP A 53 6.01 0.91 -9.49
CA ASP A 53 5.14 1.90 -10.16
C ASP A 53 5.42 1.96 -11.68
N ASN A 54 5.38 0.81 -12.38
CA ASN A 54 5.82 0.64 -13.78
C ASN A 54 7.30 1.02 -14.06
N ILE A 55 8.11 1.24 -13.02
CA ILE A 55 9.55 1.45 -13.15
C ILE A 55 10.24 0.10 -13.02
N ASP A 56 11.02 -0.28 -14.03
CA ASP A 56 11.88 -1.45 -13.95
C ASP A 56 12.91 -1.21 -12.82
N THR A 57 12.62 -1.79 -11.67
CA THR A 57 13.43 -1.62 -10.46
C THR A 57 14.85 -2.15 -10.67
N MET A 58 15.03 -3.15 -11.55
CA MET A 58 16.35 -3.67 -11.88
C MET A 58 17.13 -2.67 -12.76
N GLU A 59 16.46 -2.05 -13.74
CA GLU A 59 17.08 -1.00 -14.57
C GLU A 59 17.52 0.20 -13.73
N PHE A 60 16.69 0.65 -12.79
CA PHE A 60 17.06 1.72 -11.85
C PHE A 60 18.31 1.37 -11.03
N LEU A 61 18.37 0.17 -10.45
CA LEU A 61 19.51 -0.27 -9.64
C LEU A 61 20.79 -0.40 -10.46
N ILE A 62 20.71 -0.85 -11.72
CA ILE A 62 21.86 -0.90 -12.63
C ILE A 62 22.33 0.53 -12.98
N SER A 63 21.43 1.50 -13.10
CA SER A 63 21.81 2.90 -13.39
C SER A 63 22.61 3.59 -12.27
N LEU A 64 22.61 3.03 -11.07
CA LEU A 64 23.33 3.53 -9.89
C LEU A 64 24.76 2.98 -9.73
N SER A 65 25.15 2.00 -10.57
CA SER A 65 26.50 1.39 -10.57
C SER A 65 27.43 2.04 -11.58
#